data_AF-X1JQV9-F1
#
_entry.id   AF-X1JQV9-F1
#
_cell.length_a   1.000
_cell.length_b   1.000
_cell.length_c   1.000
_cell.angle_alpha   90.00
_cell.angle_beta   90.00
_cell.angle_gamma   90.00
#
_symmetry.space_group_name_H-M   'P 1'
#
loop_
_entity.id
_entity.type
_entity.pdbx_description
1 polymer ?
#
loop_
_entity_poly.entity_id
_entity_poly.type
_entity_poly.pdbx_seq_one_letter_code
_entity_poly.pdbx_strand_id
1 'polypeptide(L)'
;DMNRNLTVSVVAILVVAVTAVTIQKLTVLDDYSPSEKPELNLSEVPKLVMAFYHPWYGNITGPTGKWKNWNLNNHKPDEFISPGRRDLATANYPFVGPYDNMDPWLIRWHIGLALEAGIDVFVMVGIKYHEANIEYMMDLAENEELGMKFCFLIECQHHYSSQEIKSWLSHSIQKYGNRSSYFKVQNLPVIFTFGSGRYSAQAWEGILDEIRKEGQNLLLFGDTTKNEYAEVFDGLQHYSSVGWIYNNYSIPHRYEFIAERAMNH
;
A
#
# COMPACT_ATOMS: atom_id res chain seq x y z
N ASP A 1 -70.78 9.07 -0.09
CA ASP A 1 -69.94 9.07 1.14
C ASP A 1 -68.81 8.05 1.21
N MET A 2 -68.95 6.85 0.63
CA MET A 2 -67.90 5.81 0.71
C MET A 2 -66.56 6.19 0.02
N ASN A 3 -66.60 6.89 -1.12
CA ASN A 3 -65.38 7.29 -1.86
C ASN A 3 -64.58 8.41 -1.18
N ARG A 4 -65.22 9.28 -0.38
CA ARG A 4 -64.51 10.38 0.30
C ARG A 4 -63.65 9.86 1.46
N ASN A 5 -64.16 8.88 2.19
CA ASN A 5 -63.46 8.26 3.32
C ASN A 5 -62.26 7.42 2.86
N LEU A 6 -62.36 6.77 1.69
CA LEU A 6 -61.26 6.00 1.12
C LEU A 6 -60.10 6.93 0.70
N THR A 7 -60.39 8.04 0.01
CA THR A 7 -59.37 9.00 -0.42
C THR A 7 -58.66 9.66 0.76
N VAL A 8 -59.38 10.05 1.82
CA VAL A 8 -58.77 10.64 3.02
C VAL A 8 -57.87 9.62 3.74
N SER A 9 -58.29 8.34 3.81
CA SER A 9 -57.51 7.29 4.45
C SER A 9 -56.21 6.98 3.67
N VAL A 10 -56.28 6.93 2.34
CA VAL A 10 -55.11 6.70 1.49
C VAL A 10 -54.11 7.86 1.56
N VAL A 11 -54.59 9.11 1.57
CA VAL A 11 -53.73 10.29 1.72
C VAL A 11 -53.07 10.32 3.10
N ALA A 12 -53.80 9.98 4.18
CA ALA A 12 -53.23 9.92 5.53
C ALA A 12 -52.15 8.83 5.65
N ILE A 13 -52.36 7.64 5.07
CA ILE A 13 -51.37 6.55 5.06
C ILE A 13 -50.12 6.96 4.26
N LEU A 14 -50.28 7.61 3.11
CA LEU A 14 -49.15 8.12 2.30
C LEU A 14 -48.35 9.19 3.05
N VAL A 15 -49.02 10.12 3.74
CA VAL A 15 -48.33 11.15 4.53
C VAL A 15 -47.56 10.51 5.70
N VAL A 16 -48.14 9.55 6.41
CA VAL A 16 -47.47 8.83 7.50
C VAL A 16 -46.30 7.98 6.99
N ALA A 17 -46.43 7.34 5.83
CA ALA A 17 -45.34 6.58 5.23
C ALA A 17 -44.19 7.48 4.76
N VAL A 18 -44.50 8.62 4.14
CA VAL A 18 -43.48 9.58 3.71
C VAL A 18 -42.79 10.22 4.91
N THR A 19 -43.52 10.61 5.95
CA THR A 19 -42.90 11.14 7.18
C THR A 19 -42.11 10.07 7.91
N ALA A 20 -42.59 8.82 8.00
CA ALA A 20 -41.83 7.72 8.60
C ALA A 20 -40.53 7.42 7.83
N VAL A 21 -40.57 7.40 6.49
CA VAL A 21 -39.38 7.21 5.64
C VAL A 21 -38.42 8.41 5.75
N THR A 22 -38.94 9.62 5.86
CA THR A 22 -38.13 10.84 6.02
C THR A 22 -37.49 10.89 7.41
N ILE A 23 -38.22 10.49 8.45
CA ILE A 23 -37.71 10.35 9.82
C ILE A 23 -36.69 9.22 9.88
N GLN A 24 -36.93 8.06 9.25
CA GLN A 24 -35.92 6.99 9.14
C GLN A 24 -34.65 7.44 8.43
N LYS A 25 -34.77 8.23 7.34
CA LYS A 25 -33.61 8.83 6.67
C LYS A 25 -32.91 9.90 7.52
N LEU A 26 -33.65 10.63 8.37
CA LEU A 26 -33.09 11.61 9.29
C LEU A 26 -32.47 10.98 10.54
N THR A 27 -32.93 9.81 10.98
CA THR A 27 -32.35 9.05 12.10
C THR A 27 -31.22 8.11 11.69
N VAL A 28 -31.05 7.84 10.39
CA VAL A 28 -29.91 7.09 9.82
C VAL A 28 -28.79 8.04 9.35
N LEU A 29 -28.95 9.35 9.55
CA LEU A 29 -27.82 10.21 9.82
C LEU A 29 -27.39 9.94 11.26
N ASP A 30 -26.83 8.74 11.49
CA ASP A 30 -25.93 8.51 12.60
C ASP A 30 -24.95 9.69 12.62
N ASP A 31 -24.59 10.18 13.81
CA ASP A 31 -23.46 11.07 14.02
C ASP A 31 -22.22 10.38 13.42
N TYR A 32 -22.01 10.54 12.12
CA TYR A 32 -20.82 10.07 11.43
C TYR A 32 -19.70 10.98 11.90
N SER A 33 -19.05 10.56 12.98
CA SER A 33 -17.75 11.04 13.35
C SER A 33 -16.73 10.10 12.71
N PRO A 34 -15.81 10.61 11.88
CA PRO A 34 -14.68 9.84 11.42
C PRO A 34 -13.93 9.24 12.60
N SER A 35 -13.36 8.05 12.38
CA SER A 35 -12.49 7.42 13.36
C SER A 35 -11.22 8.26 13.55
N GLU A 36 -10.86 8.53 14.80
CA GLU A 36 -9.68 9.32 15.11
C GLU A 36 -8.40 8.60 14.64
N LYS A 37 -7.44 9.38 14.13
CA LYS A 37 -6.09 8.88 13.81
C LYS A 37 -5.41 8.41 15.10
N PRO A 38 -4.56 7.38 15.04
CA PRO A 38 -3.77 6.97 16.20
C PRO A 38 -2.83 8.11 16.65
N GLU A 39 -2.81 8.41 17.95
CA GLU A 39 -1.82 9.33 18.52
C GLU A 39 -0.43 8.67 18.57
N LEU A 40 0.59 9.38 18.08
CA LEU A 40 1.98 8.92 18.05
C LEU A 40 2.88 9.86 18.85
N ASN A 41 3.78 9.29 19.66
CA ASN A 41 4.89 10.06 20.23
C ASN A 41 6.02 10.21 19.19
N LEU A 42 5.94 11.22 18.33
CA LEU A 42 6.90 11.43 17.24
C LEU A 42 8.36 11.59 17.71
N SER A 43 8.60 11.99 18.96
CA SER A 43 9.96 12.12 19.52
C SER A 43 10.67 10.77 19.73
N GLU A 44 9.91 9.68 19.79
CA GLU A 44 10.42 8.31 19.95
C GLU A 44 10.51 7.55 18.62
N VAL A 45 10.05 8.15 17.52
CA VAL A 45 10.11 7.53 16.19
C VAL A 45 11.49 7.79 15.59
N PRO A 46 12.31 6.74 15.34
CA PRO A 46 13.62 6.94 14.74
C PRO A 46 13.48 7.44 13.30
N LYS A 47 14.52 8.15 12.82
CA LYS A 47 14.65 8.43 11.39
C LYS A 47 15.02 7.14 10.68
N LEU A 48 14.30 6.82 9.61
CA LEU A 48 14.45 5.57 8.88
C LEU A 48 14.72 5.85 7.41
N VAL A 49 15.49 4.96 6.79
CA VAL A 49 15.66 4.87 5.35
C VAL A 49 14.94 3.61 4.88
N MET A 50 13.97 3.77 4.00
CA MET A 50 13.16 2.67 3.47
C MET A 50 13.37 2.53 1.97
N ALA A 51 13.36 1.31 1.45
CA ALA A 51 13.54 1.03 0.03
C ALA A 51 12.36 0.23 -0.53
N PHE A 52 11.82 0.68 -1.67
CA PHE A 52 10.84 -0.11 -2.43
C PHE A 52 11.52 -1.35 -3.02
N TYR A 53 11.05 -2.52 -2.62
CA TYR A 53 11.62 -3.81 -3.03
C TYR A 53 10.65 -4.58 -3.93
N HIS A 54 11.15 -5.08 -5.05
CA HIS A 54 10.37 -5.80 -6.06
C HIS A 54 10.73 -7.31 -6.06
N PRO A 55 9.89 -8.19 -5.50
CA PRO A 55 10.21 -9.60 -5.29
C PRO A 55 9.81 -10.50 -6.47
N TRP A 56 9.84 -10.00 -7.70
CA TRP A 56 9.11 -10.60 -8.82
C TRP A 56 9.95 -11.25 -9.92
N TYR A 57 11.27 -11.31 -9.78
CA TYR A 57 12.18 -11.91 -10.76
C TYR A 57 12.37 -13.42 -10.55
N GLY A 58 12.62 -14.15 -11.64
CA GLY A 58 12.83 -15.60 -11.64
C GLY A 58 13.75 -16.05 -12.78
N ASN A 59 14.55 -17.09 -12.53
CA ASN A 59 15.54 -17.62 -13.48
C ASN A 59 15.28 -19.11 -13.73
N ILE A 60 15.60 -19.60 -14.94
CA ILE A 60 15.49 -21.02 -15.32
C ILE A 60 16.36 -21.96 -14.47
N THR A 61 17.50 -21.50 -13.95
CA THR A 61 18.36 -22.29 -13.06
C THR A 61 18.05 -22.07 -11.58
N GLY A 62 17.19 -21.11 -11.25
CA GLY A 62 16.79 -20.78 -9.88
C GLY A 62 15.52 -21.52 -9.46
N PRO A 63 15.06 -21.32 -8.21
CA PRO A 63 13.88 -22.01 -7.69
C PRO A 63 12.58 -21.72 -8.45
N THR A 64 12.46 -20.57 -9.13
CA THR A 64 11.30 -20.28 -9.99
C THR A 64 11.26 -21.18 -11.23
N GLY A 65 12.42 -21.66 -11.71
CA GLY A 65 12.54 -22.61 -12.82
C GLY A 65 12.15 -22.07 -14.19
N LYS A 66 11.93 -20.76 -14.32
CA LYS A 66 11.60 -20.09 -15.57
C LYS A 66 11.95 -18.61 -15.51
N TRP A 67 12.16 -18.01 -16.68
CA TRP A 67 12.26 -16.56 -16.80
C TRP A 67 10.98 -15.87 -16.35
N LYS A 68 11.12 -14.98 -15.37
CA LYS A 68 10.04 -14.12 -14.89
C LYS A 68 10.57 -12.68 -14.78
N ASN A 69 9.84 -11.75 -15.38
CA ASN A 69 10.14 -10.32 -15.49
C ASN A 69 11.43 -9.93 -16.25
N TRP A 70 12.39 -10.85 -16.42
CA TRP A 70 13.55 -10.66 -17.30
C TRP A 70 13.20 -10.67 -18.80
N ASN A 71 12.09 -11.30 -19.17
CA ASN A 71 11.62 -11.54 -20.54
C ASN A 71 10.42 -10.66 -20.95
N LEU A 72 10.18 -9.54 -20.23
CA LEU A 72 9.13 -8.60 -20.61
C LEU A 72 9.46 -7.88 -21.93
N ASN A 73 8.47 -7.20 -22.51
CA ASN A 73 8.66 -6.35 -23.70
C ASN A 73 9.38 -7.05 -24.88
N ASN A 74 9.10 -8.33 -25.09
CA ASN A 74 9.70 -9.20 -26.13
C ASN A 74 11.21 -9.47 -25.99
N HIS A 75 11.81 -9.18 -24.84
CA HIS A 75 13.19 -9.58 -24.56
C HIS A 75 13.32 -11.09 -24.39
N LYS A 76 14.46 -11.64 -24.78
CA LYS A 76 14.72 -13.08 -24.83
C LYS A 76 15.95 -13.47 -24.00
N PRO A 77 15.80 -13.72 -22.68
CA PRO A 77 16.94 -14.00 -21.81
C PRO A 77 17.77 -15.24 -22.18
N ASP A 78 17.24 -16.15 -22.99
CA ASP A 78 17.98 -17.29 -23.54
C ASP A 78 19.03 -16.87 -24.58
N GLU A 79 18.85 -15.72 -25.23
CA GLU A 79 19.79 -15.16 -26.20
C GLU A 79 20.85 -14.27 -25.52
N PHE A 80 22.07 -14.30 -26.04
CA PHE A 80 23.16 -13.40 -25.62
C PHE A 80 23.34 -12.26 -26.62
N ILE A 81 23.37 -11.03 -26.13
CA ILE A 81 23.63 -9.82 -26.94
C ILE A 81 25.11 -9.44 -26.97
N SER A 82 25.90 -9.96 -26.02
CA SER A 82 27.36 -9.89 -25.99
C SER A 82 27.92 -10.96 -25.03
N PRO A 83 29.24 -11.22 -25.00
CA PRO A 83 29.82 -12.19 -24.07
C PRO A 83 29.43 -11.91 -22.62
N GLY A 84 28.76 -12.88 -21.99
CA GLY A 84 28.28 -12.76 -20.61
C GLY A 84 27.05 -11.87 -20.42
N ARG A 85 26.45 -11.32 -21.47
CA ARG A 85 25.28 -10.43 -21.38
C ARG A 85 24.09 -11.00 -22.16
N ARG A 86 23.03 -11.32 -21.42
CA ARG A 86 21.74 -11.79 -21.95
C ARG A 86 20.85 -10.63 -22.42
N ASP A 87 19.94 -10.91 -23.34
CA ASP A 87 18.86 -9.98 -23.72
C ASP A 87 17.80 -9.91 -22.62
N LEU A 88 17.89 -8.90 -21.74
CA LEU A 88 17.01 -8.73 -20.58
C LEU A 88 16.17 -7.45 -20.70
N ALA A 89 14.96 -7.47 -20.16
CA ALA A 89 14.04 -6.33 -20.08
C ALA A 89 14.45 -5.27 -19.04
N THR A 90 15.69 -4.78 -19.14
CA THR A 90 16.26 -3.76 -18.25
C THR A 90 17.37 -2.98 -18.96
N ALA A 91 17.46 -1.68 -18.69
CA ALA A 91 18.53 -0.84 -19.21
C ALA A 91 19.90 -1.17 -18.57
N ASN A 92 19.89 -1.53 -17.28
CA ASN A 92 21.09 -1.88 -16.52
C ASN A 92 21.19 -3.39 -16.32
N TYR A 93 22.42 -3.92 -16.24
CA TYR A 93 22.65 -5.34 -16.02
C TYR A 93 22.97 -5.59 -14.53
N PRO A 94 22.22 -6.44 -13.81
CA PRO A 94 22.51 -6.73 -12.41
C PRO A 94 23.89 -7.37 -12.25
N PHE A 95 24.61 -6.99 -11.18
CA PHE A 95 25.95 -7.50 -10.91
C PHE A 95 26.01 -9.03 -10.80
N VAL A 96 25.00 -9.63 -10.16
CA VAL A 96 24.86 -11.09 -10.01
C VAL A 96 24.15 -11.77 -11.21
N GLY A 97 23.96 -11.05 -12.32
CA GLY A 97 23.19 -11.51 -13.46
C GLY A 97 21.68 -11.58 -13.19
N PRO A 98 20.89 -12.16 -14.12
CA PRO A 98 19.45 -12.27 -13.96
C PRO A 98 19.14 -13.27 -12.83
N TYR A 99 18.81 -12.74 -11.66
CA TYR A 99 18.63 -13.52 -10.45
C TYR A 99 17.20 -14.05 -10.28
N ASP A 100 16.99 -14.85 -9.24
CA ASP A 100 15.70 -15.41 -8.84
C ASP A 100 15.35 -14.96 -7.41
N ASN A 101 14.20 -14.32 -7.21
CA ASN A 101 13.82 -13.81 -5.90
C ASN A 101 13.46 -14.89 -4.87
N MET A 102 13.40 -16.16 -5.27
CA MET A 102 13.27 -17.29 -4.35
C MET A 102 14.61 -17.97 -4.04
N ASP A 103 15.73 -17.49 -4.58
CA ASP A 103 17.06 -18.01 -4.21
C ASP A 103 17.45 -17.55 -2.79
N PRO A 104 17.63 -18.47 -1.83
CA PRO A 104 17.96 -18.11 -0.46
C PRO A 104 19.32 -17.44 -0.32
N TRP A 105 20.30 -17.71 -1.20
CA TRP A 105 21.57 -16.98 -1.19
C TRP A 105 21.35 -15.51 -1.60
N LEU A 106 20.55 -15.28 -2.65
CA LEU A 106 20.24 -13.94 -3.12
C LEU A 106 19.48 -13.13 -2.05
N ILE A 107 18.50 -13.75 -1.38
CA ILE A 107 17.72 -13.07 -0.33
C ILE A 107 18.65 -12.57 0.77
N ARG A 108 19.54 -13.44 1.29
CA ARG A 108 20.55 -13.04 2.29
C ARG A 108 21.44 -11.93 1.78
N TRP A 109 21.89 -12.04 0.53
CA TRP A 109 22.78 -11.06 -0.06
C TRP A 109 22.11 -9.69 -0.21
N HIS A 110 20.87 -9.61 -0.71
CA HIS A 110 20.12 -8.36 -0.80
C HIS A 110 19.83 -7.74 0.58
N ILE A 111 19.44 -8.56 1.56
CA ILE A 111 19.23 -8.08 2.94
C ILE A 111 20.54 -7.54 3.52
N GLY A 112 21.64 -8.29 3.39
CA GLY A 112 22.96 -7.86 3.87
C GLY A 112 23.41 -6.56 3.22
N LEU A 113 23.29 -6.43 1.89
CA LEU A 113 23.60 -5.19 1.18
C LEU A 113 22.76 -4.01 1.66
N ALA A 114 21.46 -4.22 1.90
CA ALA A 114 20.57 -3.16 2.34
C ALA A 114 20.94 -2.67 3.75
N LEU A 115 21.19 -3.60 4.68
CA LEU A 115 21.60 -3.26 6.05
C LEU A 115 22.96 -2.54 6.06
N GLU A 116 23.95 -3.01 5.30
CA GLU A 116 25.25 -2.34 5.15
C GLU A 116 25.12 -0.95 4.53
N ALA A 117 24.13 -0.73 3.65
CA ALA A 117 23.82 0.57 3.07
C ALA A 117 22.99 1.49 4.00
N GLY A 118 22.61 1.02 5.19
CA GLY A 118 21.78 1.76 6.13
C GLY A 118 20.31 1.83 5.75
N ILE A 119 19.79 0.86 5.00
CA ILE A 119 18.36 0.71 4.71
C ILE A 119 17.73 -0.12 5.84
N ASP A 120 16.75 0.45 6.52
CA ASP A 120 16.10 -0.15 7.69
C ASP A 120 14.92 -1.06 7.33
N VAL A 121 14.21 -0.74 6.23
CA VAL A 121 12.95 -1.40 5.87
C VAL A 121 12.85 -1.63 4.36
N PHE A 122 12.45 -2.84 3.98
CA PHE A 122 11.94 -3.12 2.64
C PHE A 122 10.43 -2.89 2.57
N VAL A 123 10.03 -1.95 1.71
CA VAL A 123 8.64 -1.72 1.34
C VAL A 123 8.33 -2.63 0.14
N MET A 124 7.73 -3.78 0.41
CA MET A 124 7.47 -4.82 -0.60
C MET A 124 6.34 -4.39 -1.53
N VAL A 125 6.62 -4.40 -2.83
CA VAL A 125 5.68 -4.07 -3.90
C VAL A 125 5.06 -5.34 -4.48
N GLY A 126 3.81 -5.28 -4.95
CA GLY A 126 3.20 -6.36 -5.72
C GLY A 126 2.70 -7.55 -4.89
N ILE A 127 2.31 -7.32 -3.63
CA ILE A 127 1.83 -8.38 -2.72
C ILE A 127 0.74 -9.26 -3.34
N LYS A 128 -0.18 -8.67 -4.10
CA LYS A 128 -1.27 -9.38 -4.78
C LYS A 128 -0.81 -10.52 -5.68
N TYR A 129 0.33 -10.36 -6.35
CA TYR A 129 0.80 -11.31 -7.37
C TYR A 129 2.05 -12.09 -6.94
N HIS A 130 2.71 -11.63 -5.87
CA HIS A 130 4.01 -12.13 -5.44
C HIS A 130 4.05 -12.48 -3.96
N GLU A 131 2.88 -12.74 -3.36
CA GLU A 131 2.73 -13.07 -1.95
C GLU A 131 3.66 -14.21 -1.51
N ALA A 132 3.73 -15.30 -2.29
CA ALA A 132 4.60 -16.44 -1.97
C ALA A 132 6.09 -16.08 -1.90
N ASN A 133 6.56 -15.16 -2.76
CA ASN A 133 7.95 -14.72 -2.75
C ASN A 133 8.24 -13.83 -1.53
N ILE A 134 7.27 -12.97 -1.15
CA ILE A 134 7.36 -12.13 0.04
C ILE A 134 7.36 -12.98 1.30
N GLU A 135 6.43 -13.93 1.39
CA GLU A 135 6.29 -14.84 2.54
C GLU A 135 7.57 -15.66 2.73
N TYR A 136 8.11 -16.25 1.65
CA TYR A 136 9.37 -16.98 1.72
C TYR A 136 10.56 -16.10 2.17
N MET A 137 10.63 -14.86 1.70
CA MET A 137 11.68 -13.92 2.11
C MET A 137 11.56 -13.54 3.59
N MET A 138 10.35 -13.26 4.08
CA MET A 138 10.11 -12.96 5.49
C MET A 138 10.40 -14.17 6.37
N ASP A 139 9.98 -15.37 5.96
CA ASP A 139 10.28 -16.63 6.67
C ASP A 139 11.79 -16.84 6.79
N LEU A 140 12.53 -16.67 5.68
CA LEU A 140 13.98 -16.81 5.70
C LEU A 140 14.64 -15.77 6.60
N ALA A 141 14.21 -14.50 6.51
CA ALA A 141 14.76 -13.42 7.32
C ALA A 141 14.51 -13.63 8.82
N GLU A 142 13.35 -14.17 9.19
CA GLU A 142 13.00 -14.46 10.59
C GLU A 142 13.72 -15.71 11.11
N ASN A 143 13.71 -16.81 10.34
CA ASN A 143 14.34 -18.07 10.75
C ASN A 143 15.86 -17.95 10.91
N GLU A 144 16.48 -17.05 10.16
CA GLU A 144 17.93 -16.82 10.20
C GLU A 144 18.31 -15.51 10.92
N GLU A 145 17.33 -14.85 11.54
CA GLU A 145 17.53 -13.62 12.33
C GLU A 145 18.30 -12.53 11.57
N LEU A 146 18.02 -12.34 10.28
CA LEU A 146 18.76 -11.43 9.41
C LEU A 146 18.55 -9.94 9.73
N GLY A 147 17.63 -9.59 10.63
CA GLY A 147 17.44 -8.23 11.14
C GLY A 147 16.65 -7.26 10.25
N MET A 148 16.36 -7.60 8.98
CA MET A 148 15.55 -6.77 8.09
C MET A 148 14.10 -6.65 8.55
N LYS A 149 13.51 -5.46 8.38
CA LYS A 149 12.07 -5.22 8.55
C LYS A 149 11.35 -5.09 7.22
N PHE A 150 10.07 -5.44 7.19
CA PHE A 150 9.24 -5.45 5.99
C PHE A 150 7.92 -4.73 6.23
N CYS A 151 7.51 -3.89 5.29
CA CYS A 151 6.12 -3.42 5.18
C CYS A 151 5.68 -3.47 3.72
N PHE A 152 4.44 -3.11 3.43
CA PHE A 152 3.88 -3.29 2.09
C PHE A 152 3.52 -1.97 1.42
N LEU A 153 3.58 -1.99 0.09
CA LEU A 153 2.95 -1.00 -0.76
C LEU A 153 1.78 -1.63 -1.51
N ILE A 154 0.58 -1.10 -1.27
CA ILE A 154 -0.65 -1.50 -1.95
C ILE A 154 -0.82 -0.67 -3.23
N GLU A 155 -0.86 -1.36 -4.36
CA GLU A 155 -1.01 -0.76 -5.68
C GLU A 155 -2.47 -0.44 -5.98
N CYS A 156 -2.79 0.86 -6.04
CA CYS A 156 -4.13 1.38 -6.28
C CYS A 156 -4.26 2.02 -7.69
N GLN A 157 -3.30 1.80 -8.60
CA GLN A 157 -3.33 2.44 -9.92
C GLN A 157 -4.41 1.90 -10.87
N HIS A 158 -5.00 0.74 -10.56
CA HIS A 158 -6.08 0.15 -11.34
C HIS A 158 -7.45 0.48 -10.72
N HIS A 159 -8.52 0.34 -11.50
CA HIS A 159 -9.89 0.61 -11.03
C HIS A 159 -10.42 -0.50 -10.11
N TYR A 160 -9.98 -0.49 -8.86
CA TYR A 160 -10.52 -1.34 -7.80
C TYR A 160 -11.63 -0.61 -7.04
N SER A 161 -12.56 -1.35 -6.45
CA SER A 161 -13.54 -0.81 -5.51
C SER A 161 -12.90 -0.48 -4.15
N SER A 162 -13.50 0.42 -3.37
CA SER A 162 -13.08 0.69 -2.00
C SER A 162 -13.05 -0.58 -1.14
N GLN A 163 -13.99 -1.50 -1.37
CA GLN A 163 -14.07 -2.79 -0.67
C GLN A 163 -12.88 -3.71 -0.98
N GLU A 164 -12.39 -3.72 -2.22
CA GLU A 164 -11.19 -4.48 -2.59
C GLU A 164 -9.94 -3.92 -1.92
N ILE A 165 -9.78 -2.59 -1.91
CA ILE A 165 -8.66 -1.93 -1.23
C ILE A 165 -8.69 -2.23 0.27
N LYS A 166 -9.85 -2.05 0.90
CA LYS A 166 -10.06 -2.41 2.30
C LYS A 166 -9.64 -3.86 2.57
N SER A 167 -10.13 -4.79 1.75
CA SER A 167 -9.81 -6.22 1.89
C SER A 167 -8.30 -6.48 1.85
N TRP A 168 -7.55 -5.81 0.98
CA TRP A 168 -6.10 -5.97 0.92
C TRP A 168 -5.36 -5.35 2.11
N LEU A 169 -5.81 -4.19 2.60
CA LEU A 169 -5.27 -3.59 3.81
C LEU A 169 -5.52 -4.50 5.01
N SER A 170 -6.76 -4.92 5.21
CA SER A 170 -7.14 -5.83 6.30
C SER A 170 -6.39 -7.17 6.23
N HIS A 171 -6.31 -7.80 5.06
CA HIS A 171 -5.55 -9.04 4.84
C HIS A 171 -4.07 -8.87 5.19
N SER A 172 -3.46 -7.76 4.75
CA SER A 172 -2.06 -7.46 5.04
C SER A 172 -1.79 -7.38 6.54
N ILE A 173 -2.65 -6.69 7.28
CA ILE A 173 -2.54 -6.55 8.74
C ILE A 173 -2.77 -7.90 9.43
N GLN A 174 -3.83 -8.62 9.06
CA GLN A 174 -4.21 -9.88 9.73
C GLN A 174 -3.19 -10.98 9.51
N LYS A 175 -2.68 -11.12 8.27
CA LYS A 175 -1.73 -12.18 7.92
C LYS A 175 -0.31 -11.86 8.39
N TYR A 176 0.14 -10.61 8.24
CA TYR A 176 1.56 -10.26 8.44
C TYR A 176 1.82 -9.34 9.62
N GLY A 177 0.82 -8.58 10.08
CA GLY A 177 1.00 -7.57 11.12
C GLY A 177 1.51 -8.11 12.46
N ASN A 178 1.40 -9.41 12.74
CA ASN A 178 1.96 -10.02 13.96
C ASN A 178 3.35 -10.66 13.78
N ARG A 179 3.89 -10.65 12.56
CA ARG A 179 5.22 -11.19 12.29
C ARG A 179 6.30 -10.32 12.94
N SER A 180 7.35 -10.95 13.46
CA SER A 180 8.46 -10.25 14.14
C SER A 180 9.25 -9.35 13.19
N SER A 181 9.29 -9.71 11.90
CA SER A 181 9.93 -8.90 10.87
C SER A 181 9.02 -7.81 10.29
N TYR A 182 7.71 -7.78 10.60
CA TYR A 182 6.83 -6.74 10.08
C TYR A 182 7.14 -5.40 10.75
N PHE A 183 7.33 -4.37 9.93
CA PHE A 183 7.67 -3.03 10.40
C PHE A 183 6.46 -2.36 11.06
N LYS A 184 6.70 -1.79 12.24
CA LYS A 184 5.69 -1.10 13.04
C LYS A 184 6.28 0.16 13.63
N VAL A 185 5.43 1.16 13.81
CA VAL A 185 5.73 2.35 14.61
C VAL A 185 4.81 2.33 15.82
N GLN A 186 5.37 2.28 17.04
CA GLN A 186 4.60 2.23 18.28
C GLN A 186 3.49 1.15 18.26
N ASN A 187 3.87 -0.06 17.82
CA ASN A 187 3.01 -1.23 17.62
C ASN A 187 1.96 -1.15 16.50
N LEU A 188 1.94 -0.07 15.73
CA LEU A 188 1.03 0.07 14.58
C LEU A 188 1.71 -0.42 13.29
N PRO A 189 1.11 -1.39 12.58
CA PRO A 189 1.53 -1.80 11.23
C PRO A 189 1.59 -0.60 10.29
N VAL A 190 2.65 -0.50 9.49
CA VAL A 190 2.78 0.56 8.48
C VAL A 190 2.48 -0.01 7.09
N ILE A 191 1.66 0.70 6.32
CA ILE A 191 1.37 0.36 4.92
C ILE A 191 1.51 1.61 4.06
N PHE A 192 2.11 1.46 2.89
CA PHE A 192 2.16 2.48 1.85
C PHE A 192 1.12 2.18 0.77
N THR A 193 0.75 3.19 0.02
CA THR A 193 -0.09 3.05 -1.18
C THR A 193 0.62 3.64 -2.39
N PHE A 194 0.29 3.18 -3.58
CA PHE A 194 0.73 3.76 -4.85
C PHE A 194 -0.49 4.14 -5.70
N GLY A 195 -0.52 5.37 -6.23
CA GLY A 195 -1.66 5.87 -6.99
C GLY A 195 -2.86 6.28 -6.14
N SER A 196 -2.65 6.75 -4.91
CA SER A 196 -3.73 7.10 -3.97
C SER A 196 -4.71 8.14 -4.51
N GLY A 197 -4.22 9.07 -5.34
CA GLY A 197 -5.03 10.10 -5.99
C GLY A 197 -6.05 9.59 -7.02
N ARG A 198 -6.17 8.27 -7.24
CA ARG A 198 -7.25 7.65 -8.03
C ARG A 198 -8.59 7.62 -7.28
N TYR A 199 -8.56 7.74 -5.96
CA TYR A 199 -9.71 7.75 -5.08
C TYR A 199 -9.79 9.11 -4.39
N SER A 200 -10.99 9.60 -4.08
CA SER A 200 -11.13 10.84 -3.32
C SER A 200 -10.64 10.66 -1.88
N ALA A 201 -10.28 11.77 -1.22
CA ALA A 201 -9.98 11.76 0.21
C ALA A 201 -11.13 11.16 1.04
N GLN A 202 -12.38 11.49 0.70
CA GLN A 202 -13.57 10.91 1.34
C GLN A 202 -13.68 9.38 1.15
N ALA A 203 -13.28 8.85 0.00
CA ALA A 203 -13.25 7.40 -0.20
C ALA A 203 -12.20 6.73 0.69
N TRP A 204 -11.03 7.36 0.88
CA TRP A 204 -10.01 6.90 1.81
C TRP A 204 -10.45 6.98 3.26
N GLU A 205 -11.13 8.06 3.65
CA GLU A 205 -11.69 8.23 4.99
C GLU A 205 -12.67 7.10 5.30
N GLY A 206 -13.61 6.81 4.40
CA GLY A 206 -14.55 5.68 4.56
C GLY A 206 -13.85 4.32 4.67
N ILE A 207 -12.80 4.07 3.87
CA ILE A 207 -12.01 2.83 3.95
C ILE A 207 -11.35 2.69 5.34
N LEU A 208 -10.68 3.75 5.80
CA LEU A 208 -9.97 3.73 7.09
C LEU A 208 -10.95 3.61 8.27
N ASP A 209 -12.08 4.31 8.20
CA ASP A 209 -13.13 4.24 9.20
C ASP A 209 -13.69 2.83 9.37
N GLU A 210 -13.94 2.14 8.26
CA GLU A 210 -14.40 0.75 8.32
C GLU A 210 -13.35 -0.18 8.93
N ILE A 211 -12.09 -0.06 8.54
CA ILE A 211 -10.98 -0.87 9.09
C ILE A 211 -10.85 -0.66 10.60
N ARG A 212 -10.91 0.61 11.05
CA ARG A 212 -10.80 0.98 12.47
C ARG A 212 -12.02 0.56 13.28
N LYS A 213 -13.23 0.66 12.72
CA LYS A 213 -14.47 0.12 13.34
C LYS A 213 -14.44 -1.40 13.49
N GLU A 214 -13.72 -2.10 12.61
CA GLU A 214 -13.45 -3.55 12.72
C GLU A 214 -12.35 -3.88 13.74
N GLY A 215 -11.81 -2.88 14.45
CA GLY A 215 -10.81 -3.05 15.51
C GLY A 215 -9.38 -3.18 14.98
N GLN A 216 -9.13 -2.89 13.71
CA GLN A 216 -7.81 -2.90 13.12
C GLN A 216 -7.23 -1.48 13.05
N ASN A 217 -6.03 -1.29 13.58
CA ASN A 217 -5.30 -0.03 13.47
C ASN A 217 -4.04 -0.22 12.61
N LEU A 218 -3.70 0.80 11.84
CA LEU A 218 -2.50 0.89 11.01
C LEU A 218 -2.10 2.36 10.84
N LEU A 219 -0.88 2.58 10.36
CA LEU A 219 -0.46 3.83 9.75
C LEU A 219 -0.47 3.65 8.23
N LEU A 220 -1.28 4.44 7.53
CA LEU A 220 -1.41 4.38 6.07
C LEU A 220 -0.76 5.62 5.43
N PHE A 221 0.21 5.38 4.54
CA PHE A 221 0.95 6.42 3.83
C PHE A 221 0.45 6.57 2.39
N GLY A 222 -0.04 7.75 2.04
CA GLY A 222 -0.61 8.09 0.73
C GLY A 222 0.42 8.55 -0.30
N ASP A 223 0.45 7.95 -1.50
CA ASP A 223 1.14 8.47 -2.68
C ASP A 223 0.38 9.66 -3.28
N THR A 224 0.62 10.83 -2.72
CA THR A 224 -0.01 12.08 -3.11
C THR A 224 0.74 13.27 -2.51
N THR A 225 0.56 14.43 -3.12
CA THR A 225 1.09 15.69 -2.61
C THR A 225 -0.01 16.66 -2.21
N LYS A 226 -1.30 16.28 -2.28
CA LYS A 226 -2.45 17.17 -2.06
C LYS A 226 -2.88 17.20 -0.59
N ASN A 227 -3.19 18.39 -0.06
CA ASN A 227 -3.54 18.61 1.35
C ASN A 227 -4.78 17.83 1.80
N GLU A 228 -5.81 17.72 0.96
CA GLU A 228 -7.04 16.99 1.28
C GLU A 228 -6.81 15.53 1.69
N TYR A 229 -5.67 14.93 1.31
CA TYR A 229 -5.30 13.58 1.71
C TYR A 229 -4.41 13.55 2.96
N ALA A 230 -3.73 14.64 3.30
CA ALA A 230 -2.95 14.74 4.54
C ALA A 230 -3.87 14.66 5.77
N GLU A 231 -5.08 15.20 5.67
CA GLU A 231 -6.13 15.10 6.69
C GLU A 231 -6.59 13.66 6.92
N VAL A 232 -6.45 12.77 5.92
CA VAL A 232 -6.99 11.40 5.95
C VAL A 232 -5.91 10.36 6.25
N PHE A 233 -4.75 10.45 5.58
CA PHE A 233 -3.64 9.53 5.79
C PHE A 233 -2.83 9.90 7.03
N ASP A 234 -2.12 8.91 7.59
CA ASP A 234 -1.21 9.11 8.72
C ASP A 234 0.16 9.64 8.25
N GLY A 235 0.39 9.65 6.93
CA GLY A 235 1.56 10.27 6.31
C GLY A 235 1.42 10.37 4.79
N LEU A 236 2.26 11.20 4.19
CA LEU A 236 2.34 11.35 2.74
C LEU A 236 3.68 10.84 2.21
N GLN A 237 3.65 10.33 0.98
CA GLN A 237 4.83 9.86 0.27
C GLN A 237 4.72 10.21 -1.22
N HIS A 238 5.81 10.06 -1.95
CA HIS A 238 5.81 10.16 -3.40
C HIS A 238 6.71 9.10 -4.04
N TYR A 239 6.09 8.18 -4.78
CA TYR A 239 6.76 6.98 -5.27
C TYR A 239 7.73 7.26 -6.42
N SER A 240 7.29 8.01 -7.44
CA SER A 240 8.06 8.18 -8.69
C SER A 240 8.55 9.60 -8.90
N SER A 241 9.84 9.83 -8.66
CA SER A 241 10.50 11.11 -8.91
C SER A 241 10.81 11.38 -10.39
N VAL A 242 10.57 10.44 -11.30
CA VAL A 242 10.94 10.55 -12.73
C VAL A 242 10.33 11.81 -13.36
N GLY A 243 9.06 12.08 -13.08
CA GLY A 243 8.40 13.28 -13.60
C GLY A 243 9.03 14.57 -13.09
N TRP A 244 9.51 14.58 -11.84
CA TRP A 244 10.19 15.75 -11.28
C TRP A 244 11.58 15.94 -11.86
N ILE A 245 12.34 14.86 -12.03
CA ILE A 245 13.68 14.88 -12.65
C ILE A 245 13.57 15.39 -14.09
N TYR A 246 12.63 14.86 -14.88
CA TYR A 246 12.42 15.28 -16.27
C TYR A 246 12.10 16.78 -16.38
N ASN A 247 11.38 17.34 -15.40
CA ASN A 247 11.02 18.76 -15.35
C ASN A 247 12.03 19.62 -14.58
N ASN A 248 13.23 19.10 -14.26
CA ASN A 248 14.29 19.80 -13.51
C ASN A 248 13.83 20.37 -12.16
N TYR A 249 12.90 19.70 -11.47
CA TYR A 249 12.52 20.10 -10.12
C TYR A 249 13.58 19.65 -9.10
N SER A 250 13.80 20.49 -8.08
CA SER A 250 14.61 20.13 -6.91
C SER A 250 13.91 19.03 -6.12
N ILE A 251 14.48 17.82 -6.14
CA ILE A 251 13.95 16.68 -5.39
C ILE A 251 13.92 16.95 -3.87
N PRO A 252 14.97 17.49 -3.24
CA PRO A 252 14.93 17.83 -1.82
C PRO A 252 13.79 18.79 -1.47
N HIS A 253 13.63 19.89 -2.21
CA HIS A 253 12.54 20.85 -1.93
C HIS A 253 11.15 20.24 -2.10
N ARG A 254 10.97 19.30 -3.03
CA ARG A 254 9.68 18.61 -3.21
C ARG A 254 9.36 17.71 -2.01
N TYR A 255 10.34 17.00 -1.47
CA TYR A 255 10.12 16.17 -0.29
C TYR A 255 9.99 17.01 1.00
N GLU A 256 10.73 18.12 1.15
CA GLU A 256 10.50 19.09 2.23
C GLU A 256 9.06 19.61 2.22
N PHE A 257 8.57 19.98 1.05
CA PHE A 257 7.19 20.45 0.89
C PHE A 257 6.13 19.39 1.24
N ILE A 258 6.37 18.12 0.94
CA ILE A 258 5.48 17.02 1.35
C ILE A 258 5.53 16.85 2.87
N ALA A 259 6.72 16.89 3.47
CA ALA A 259 6.90 16.76 4.91
C ALA A 259 6.23 17.91 5.67
N GLU A 260 6.39 19.16 5.23
CA GLU A 260 5.72 20.31 5.81
C GLU A 260 4.19 20.17 5.78
N ARG A 261 3.63 19.67 4.68
CA ARG A 261 2.19 19.40 4.58
C ARG A 261 1.75 18.31 5.55
N ALA A 262 2.47 17.20 5.60
CA ALA A 262 2.15 16.11 6.51
C ALA A 262 2.29 16.48 8.00
N MET A 263 3.10 17.48 8.36
CA MET A 263 3.22 17.95 9.75
C MET A 263 2.11 18.92 10.19
N ASN A 264 1.39 19.52 9.24
CA ASN A 264 0.37 20.53 9.51
C ASN A 264 -1.06 19.96 9.56
N HIS A 265 -1.23 18.65 9.36
CA HIS A 265 -2.49 17.91 9.22
C HIS A 265 -2.36 16.51 9.84
#